data_AF-A0A7X7I610-F1
#
_entry.id   AF-A0A7X7I610-F1
#
_cell.length_a   1.000
_cell.length_b   1.000
_cell.length_c   1.000
_cell.angle_alpha   90.00
_cell.angle_beta   90.00
_cell.angle_gamma   90.00
#
_symmetry.space_group_name_H-M   'P 1'
#
loop_
_entity.id
_entity.type
_entity.pdbx_description
1 polymer ?
#
loop_
_entity_poly.entity_id
_entity_poly.type
_entity_poly.pdbx_seq_one_letter_code
_entity_poly.pdbx_strand_id
1 'polypeptide(L)'
;ERKYYYIPKAQLEKNLEKIQHGDMICFVSNIEGLDISHVAFAYETYTCEHDCCPDGRGCPNGKRRLGFLHASSKAKKVVVDEMTLTGYVNTSASCKGIRIVRFL
;
A
#
# COMPACT_ATOMS: atom_id res chain seq x y z
N GLU A 1 -23.94 -16.96 -1.32
CA GLU A 1 -22.55 -16.69 -0.88
C GLU A 1 -22.11 -15.33 -1.40
N ARG A 2 -21.44 -14.49 -0.60
CA ARG A 2 -21.08 -13.12 -0.99
C ARG A 2 -19.69 -13.12 -1.63
N LYS A 3 -19.59 -12.68 -2.89
CA LYS A 3 -18.31 -12.60 -3.61
C LYS A 3 -17.62 -11.26 -3.34
N TYR A 4 -16.39 -11.31 -2.87
CA TYR A 4 -15.55 -10.13 -2.68
C TYR A 4 -14.37 -10.14 -3.67
N TYR A 5 -13.98 -8.96 -4.13
CA TYR A 5 -12.88 -8.78 -5.06
C TYR A 5 -11.66 -8.22 -4.32
N TYR A 6 -10.48 -8.71 -4.70
CA TYR A 6 -9.20 -8.22 -4.23
C TYR A 6 -8.17 -8.37 -5.36
N ILE A 7 -7.06 -7.64 -5.26
CA ILE A 7 -5.91 -7.74 -6.15
C ILE A 7 -4.97 -8.79 -5.55
N PRO A 8 -4.77 -9.96 -6.19
CA PRO A 8 -3.82 -10.96 -5.71
C PRO A 8 -2.40 -10.40 -5.69
N LYS A 9 -1.56 -10.84 -4.74
CA LYS A 9 -0.16 -10.36 -4.63
C LYS A 9 0.62 -10.45 -5.94
N ALA A 10 0.41 -11.51 -6.73
CA ALA A 10 1.05 -11.72 -8.03
C ALA A 10 0.63 -10.72 -9.12
N GLN A 11 -0.50 -10.02 -8.94
CA GLN A 11 -1.01 -9.01 -9.86
C GLN A 11 -0.87 -7.59 -9.32
N LEU A 12 -0.36 -7.42 -8.10
CA LEU A 12 -0.27 -6.12 -7.44
C LEU A 12 0.60 -5.15 -8.23
N GLU A 13 1.79 -5.58 -8.66
CA GLU A 13 2.75 -4.74 -9.36
C GLU A 13 2.16 -4.07 -10.61
N LYS A 14 1.37 -4.83 -11.38
CA LYS A 14 0.71 -4.36 -12.61
C LYS A 14 -0.45 -3.37 -12.36
N ASN A 15 -0.88 -3.21 -11.11
CA ASN A 15 -2.02 -2.38 -10.74
C ASN A 15 -1.65 -1.22 -9.78
N LEU A 16 -0.36 -1.03 -9.45
CA LEU A 16 0.08 0.02 -8.51
C LEU A 16 -0.29 1.45 -8.93
N GLU A 17 -0.42 1.70 -10.22
CA GLU A 17 -0.82 3.01 -10.77
C GLU A 17 -2.30 3.34 -10.54
N LYS A 18 -3.13 2.33 -10.28
CA LYS A 18 -4.57 2.53 -10.03
C LYS A 18 -4.87 2.89 -8.57
N ILE A 19 -3.91 2.62 -7.67
CA ILE A 19 -3.99 2.94 -6.25
C ILE A 19 -3.57 4.40 -6.09
N GLN A 20 -4.44 5.20 -5.47
CA GLN A 20 -4.23 6.63 -5.27
C GLN A 20 -3.83 6.93 -3.84
N HIS A 21 -3.13 8.04 -3.64
CA HIS A 21 -2.87 8.59 -2.32
C HIS A 21 -4.17 8.70 -1.50
N GLY A 22 -4.17 8.20 -0.27
CA GLY A 22 -5.34 8.23 0.62
C GLY A 22 -6.32 7.08 0.44
N ASP A 23 -6.16 6.20 -0.55
CA ASP A 23 -6.93 4.96 -0.64
C ASP A 23 -6.75 4.12 0.62
N MET A 24 -7.83 3.58 1.17
CA MET A 24 -7.73 2.59 2.23
C MET A 24 -7.34 1.23 1.62
N ILE A 25 -6.32 0.62 2.21
CA ILE A 25 -5.76 -0.68 1.86
C ILE A 25 -6.19 -1.67 2.92
N CYS A 26 -6.85 -2.76 2.51
CA CYS A 26 -7.17 -3.89 3.38
C CYS A 26 -6.32 -5.10 2.96
N PHE A 27 -5.47 -5.60 3.87
CA PHE A 27 -4.61 -6.75 3.60
C PHE A 27 -5.40 -8.05 3.75
N VAL A 28 -5.60 -8.76 2.63
CA VAL A 28 -6.42 -9.96 2.57
C VAL A 28 -5.68 -11.15 3.15
N SER A 29 -6.30 -11.82 4.10
CA SER A 29 -5.73 -12.94 4.85
C SER A 29 -6.10 -14.29 4.25
N ASN A 30 -5.28 -15.30 4.50
CA ASN A 30 -5.61 -16.71 4.28
C ASN A 30 -5.88 -17.50 5.56
N ILE A 31 -5.84 -16.83 6.72
CA ILE A 31 -6.14 -17.43 8.02
C ILE A 31 -7.62 -17.80 8.05
N GLU A 32 -7.92 -19.03 8.48
CA GLU A 32 -9.30 -19.52 8.58
C GLU A 32 -10.13 -18.63 9.50
N GLY A 33 -11.32 -18.26 9.04
CA GLY A 33 -12.23 -17.37 9.78
C GLY A 33 -11.85 -15.88 9.77
N LEU A 34 -10.80 -15.46 9.05
CA LEU A 34 -10.36 -14.06 8.99
C LEU A 34 -10.16 -13.61 7.53
N ASP A 35 -10.91 -12.59 7.10
CA ASP A 35 -10.86 -12.04 5.74
C ASP A 35 -9.77 -10.97 5.58
N ILE A 36 -9.68 -10.02 6.52
CA ILE A 36 -8.72 -8.92 6.52
C ILE A 36 -7.90 -8.96 7.80
N SER A 37 -6.57 -9.05 7.68
CA SER A 37 -5.67 -9.12 8.84
C SER A 37 -5.14 -7.77 9.30
N HIS A 38 -5.10 -6.79 8.39
CA HIS A 38 -4.56 -5.45 8.68
C HIS A 38 -5.16 -4.41 7.73
N VAL A 39 -5.09 -3.14 8.12
CA VAL A 39 -5.53 -2.01 7.29
C VAL A 39 -4.53 -0.86 7.32
N ALA A 40 -4.48 -0.09 6.24
CA ALA A 40 -3.60 1.06 6.09
C ALA A 40 -4.21 2.10 5.12
N PHE A 41 -3.57 3.26 5.00
CA PHE A 41 -3.83 4.21 3.92
C PHE A 41 -2.66 4.21 2.95
N ALA A 42 -2.95 4.19 1.65
CA ALA A 42 -1.97 4.40 0.60
C ALA A 42 -1.29 5.76 0.79
N TYR A 43 0.05 5.75 0.82
CA TYR A 43 0.83 6.94 1.04
C TYR A 43 1.92 7.04 -0.03
N GLU A 44 1.77 8.04 -0.90
CA GLU A 44 2.69 8.31 -1.99
C GLU A 44 3.78 9.29 -1.56
N THR A 45 5.03 8.91 -1.81
CA THR A 45 6.21 9.75 -1.64
C THR A 45 6.92 9.90 -2.98
N TYR A 46 7.65 11.00 -3.16
CA TYR A 46 8.38 11.28 -4.39
C TYR A 46 9.84 11.58 -4.07
N THR A 47 10.73 11.12 -4.94
CA THR A 47 12.16 11.47 -4.89
C THR A 47 12.55 12.15 -6.19
N CYS A 48 13.33 13.22 -6.11
CA CYS A 48 13.91 13.89 -7.27
C CYS A 48 15.42 13.66 -7.28
N GLU A 49 15.95 13.15 -8.39
CA GLU A 49 17.40 12.89 -8.54
C GLU A 49 18.21 14.17 -8.83
N HIS A 50 17.54 15.29 -9.14
CA HIS A 50 18.19 16.53 -9.62
C HIS A 50 18.14 17.70 -8.62
N ASP A 51 17.81 17.46 -7.35
CA ASP A 51 17.68 18.47 -6.26
C ASP A 51 16.91 19.75 -6.65
N CYS A 52 16.04 19.65 -7.66
CA CYS A 52 15.33 20.80 -8.21
C CYS A 52 14.00 21.08 -7.50
N CYS A 53 13.59 20.20 -6.57
CA CYS A 53 12.34 20.30 -5.83
C CYS A 53 12.48 19.72 -4.42
N PRO A 54 12.06 20.43 -3.35
CA PRO A 54 12.20 19.97 -1.97
C PRO A 54 11.49 18.65 -1.64
N ASP A 55 10.39 18.32 -2.32
CA ASP A 55 9.60 17.11 -2.05
C ASP A 55 9.32 16.24 -3.29
N GLY A 56 9.93 16.58 -4.44
CA GLY A 56 9.81 15.87 -5.70
C GLY A 56 8.40 15.80 -6.31
N ARG A 57 7.36 16.37 -5.67
CA ARG A 57 5.99 16.34 -6.19
C ARG A 57 5.82 17.29 -7.37
N GLY A 58 5.15 16.83 -8.42
CA GLY A 58 4.96 17.61 -9.65
C GLY A 58 6.23 17.80 -10.48
N CYS A 59 7.37 17.25 -10.05
CA CYS A 59 8.60 17.26 -10.84
C CYS A 59 8.45 16.32 -12.05
N PRO A 60 8.76 16.76 -13.27
CA PRO A 60 8.78 15.89 -14.45
C PRO A 60 9.76 14.71 -14.32
N ASN A 61 10.79 14.88 -13.49
CA ASN A 61 11.82 13.87 -13.20
C ASN A 61 11.59 13.19 -11.83
N GLY A 62 10.44 13.42 -11.18
CA GLY A 62 10.12 12.84 -9.89
C GLY A 62 9.74 11.37 -10.00
N LYS A 63 10.36 10.52 -9.17
CA LYS A 63 10.02 9.09 -9.10
C LYS A 63 9.01 8.86 -7.98
N ARG A 64 7.83 8.35 -8.33
CA ARG A 64 6.79 7.93 -7.37
C ARG A 64 7.20 6.66 -6.65
N ARG A 65 7.03 6.64 -5.33
CA ARG A 65 7.09 5.44 -4.49
C ARG A 65 5.77 5.29 -3.74
N LEU A 66 5.09 4.16 -3.94
CA LEU A 66 3.86 3.82 -3.23
C LEU A 66 4.18 3.02 -1.96
N GLY A 67 4.06 3.69 -0.82
CA GLY A 67 4.09 3.09 0.52
C GLY A 67 2.70 3.12 1.16
N PHE A 68 2.66 3.07 2.49
CA PHE A 68 1.42 3.18 3.25
C PHE A 68 1.67 3.75 4.64
N LEU A 69 0.64 4.40 5.18
CA LEU A 69 0.54 4.90 6.54
C LEU A 69 -0.33 3.94 7.36
N HIS A 70 0.16 3.45 8.49
CA HIS A 70 -0.58 2.53 9.34
C HIS A 70 -0.21 2.62 10.81
N ALA A 71 -1.10 2.14 11.67
CA ALA A 71 -0.77 1.84 13.06
C ALA A 71 0.05 0.53 13.11
N SER A 72 1.32 0.63 13.48
CA SER A 72 2.23 -0.52 13.54
C SER A 72 2.31 -1.04 14.97
N SER A 73 1.94 -2.31 15.17
CA SER A 73 2.15 -2.99 16.46
C SER A 73 3.64 -3.11 16.82
N LYS A 74 4.51 -3.30 15.81
CA LYS A 74 5.96 -3.35 15.97
C LYS A 74 6.53 -2.00 16.42
N ALA A 75 6.11 -0.91 15.77
CA ALA A 75 6.61 0.43 16.09
C ALA A 75 5.90 1.09 17.28
N LYS A 76 4.76 0.53 17.74
CA LYS A 76 3.89 1.06 18.80
C LYS A 76 3.37 2.48 18.55
N LYS A 77 3.26 2.86 17.27
CA LYS A 77 2.76 4.17 16.82
C LYS A 77 2.30 4.11 15.38
N VAL A 78 1.66 5.19 14.92
CA VAL A 78 1.38 5.39 13.50
C VAL A 78 2.69 5.75 12.79
N VAL A 79 2.96 5.05 11.68
CA VAL A 79 4.18 5.24 10.88
C VAL A 79 3.84 5.21 9.39
N VAL A 80 4.64 5.93 8.60
CA VAL A 80 4.81 5.62 7.18
C VAL A 80 5.79 4.46 7.12
N ASP A 81 5.39 3.34 6.53
CA ASP A 81 6.22 2.13 6.52
C ASP A 81 7.45 2.29 5.60
N GLU A 82 8.59 1.77 6.06
CA GLU A 82 9.86 1.79 5.32
C GLU A 82 9.83 0.89 4.09
N MET A 83 8.94 -0.11 4.06
CA MET A 83 8.68 -0.95 2.90
C MET A 83 7.74 -0.27 1.91
N THR A 84 7.85 -0.66 0.64
CA THR A 84 6.79 -0.35 -0.34
C THR A 84 5.58 -1.22 -0.05
N LEU A 85 4.42 -0.86 -0.61
CA LEU A 85 3.22 -1.69 -0.51
C LEU A 85 3.47 -3.13 -1.01
N THR A 86 4.09 -3.27 -2.18
CA THR A 86 4.48 -4.59 -2.73
C THR A 86 5.44 -5.33 -1.80
N GLY A 87 6.47 -4.63 -1.29
CA GLY A 87 7.45 -5.20 -0.37
C GLY A 87 6.77 -5.81 0.86
N TYR A 88 5.89 -5.05 1.51
CA TYR A 88 5.17 -5.50 2.69
C TYR A 88 4.27 -6.71 2.40
N VAL A 89 3.45 -6.65 1.34
CA VAL A 89 2.54 -7.74 0.94
C VAL A 89 3.31 -9.05 0.72
N ASN A 90 4.55 -9.00 0.22
CA ASN A 90 5.36 -10.17 -0.07
C ASN A 90 6.10 -10.74 1.16
N THR A 91 6.21 -10.01 2.27
CA THR A 91 6.82 -10.55 3.50
C THR A 91 5.89 -11.50 4.25
N SER A 92 4.58 -11.31 4.15
CA SER A 92 3.61 -12.09 4.88
C SER A 92 3.09 -13.27 4.05
N ALA A 93 3.43 -14.49 4.47
CA ALA A 93 2.88 -15.71 3.88
C ALA A 93 1.35 -15.82 4.04
N SER A 94 0.79 -15.19 5.07
CA SER A 94 -0.65 -15.16 5.31
C SER A 94 -1.40 -14.12 4.46
N CYS A 95 -0.67 -13.19 3.81
CA CYS A 95 -1.26 -12.20 2.93
C CYS A 95 -1.45 -12.77 1.50
N LYS A 96 -2.71 -12.80 1.04
CA LYS A 96 -3.07 -13.21 -0.34
C LYS A 96 -3.02 -12.06 -1.34
N GLY A 97 -3.09 -10.82 -0.86
CA GLY A 97 -3.18 -9.62 -1.68
C GLY A 97 -3.88 -8.50 -0.93
N ILE A 98 -4.44 -7.54 -1.66
CA ILE A 98 -5.06 -6.35 -1.07
C ILE A 98 -6.43 -6.04 -1.68
N ARG A 99 -7.31 -5.46 -0.87
CA ARG A 99 -8.53 -4.80 -1.31
C ARG A 99 -8.35 -3.28 -1.16
N ILE A 100 -8.87 -2.53 -2.11
CA ILE A 100 -8.80 -1.07 -2.12
C ILE A 100 -10.19 -0.50 -1.89
N VAL A 101 -10.28 0.51 -1.04
CA VAL A 101 -11.49 1.32 -0.80
C VAL A 101 -11.13 2.78 -0.99
N ARG A 102 -11.90 3.49 -1.81
CA ARG A 102 -11.76 4.93 -2.03
C ARG A 102 -12.99 5.64 -1.47
N PHE A 103 -12.74 6.65 -0.65
CA PHE A 103 -13.80 7.50 -0.11
C PHE A 103 -14.25 8.49 -1.20
N LEU A 104 -15.56 8.68 -1.34
CA LEU A 104 -16.18 9.63 -2.27
C LEU A 104 -16.55 10.92 -1.53
#